data_AF-A0A914IRI7-F1
#
_entry.id   AF-A0A914IRI7-F1
#
_cell.length_a   1.000
_cell.length_b   1.000
_cell.length_c   1.000
_cell.angle_alpha   90.00
_cell.angle_beta   90.00
_cell.angle_gamma   90.00
#
_symmetry.space_group_name_H-M   'P 1'
#
loop_
_entity.id
_entity.type
_entity.pdbx_description
1 polymer ?
#
loop_
_entity_poly.entity_id
_entity_poly.type
_entity_poly.pdbx_seq_one_letter_code
_entity_poly.pdbx_strand_id
1 'polypeptide(L)'
;MHQGSDVIPRAAATRTVAIIWWLFTLIIFSSYTAQLAAFLTAERMSSPLESAADLVNQQKIKFGTLKNGSTMAFFRDSQIPIYERMWSIMESQSPTVFV
;
A
#
# COMPACT_ATOMS: atom_id res chain seq x y z
N MET A 1 42.77 -1.04 -11.37
CA MET A 1 42.32 0.26 -11.88
C MET A 1 42.27 0.19 -13.40
N HIS A 2 41.06 0.22 -13.98
CA HIS A 2 40.76 0.82 -15.30
C HIS A 2 39.27 0.62 -15.63
N GLN A 3 38.41 1.24 -14.81
CA GLN A 3 37.03 1.54 -15.21
C GLN A 3 37.05 2.87 -15.96
N GLY A 4 37.03 2.80 -17.28
CA GLY A 4 36.99 3.93 -18.20
C GLY A 4 37.43 3.44 -19.57
N SER A 5 36.59 3.55 -20.59
CA SER A 5 37.00 3.18 -21.94
C SER A 5 38.15 4.09 -22.36
N ASP A 6 39.31 3.52 -22.65
CA ASP A 6 40.52 4.24 -23.11
C ASP A 6 40.39 4.75 -24.57
N VAL A 7 39.17 4.78 -25.08
CA VAL A 7 38.83 5.24 -26.43
C VAL A 7 37.83 6.39 -26.30
N ILE A 8 38.35 7.58 -26.04
CA ILE A 8 37.57 8.81 -26.13
C ILE A 8 37.34 9.06 -27.63
N PRO A 9 36.09 9.20 -28.09
CA PRO A 9 35.83 9.53 -29.48
C PRO A 9 36.54 10.86 -29.83
N ARG A 10 37.48 10.80 -30.79
CA ARG A 10 38.29 11.96 -31.19
C ARG A 10 37.48 13.00 -31.97
N ALA A 11 36.41 12.59 -32.66
CA ALA A 11 35.56 13.48 -33.44
C ALA A 11 34.48 14.15 -32.58
N ALA A 12 34.19 15.43 -32.83
CA ALA A 12 33.14 16.15 -32.12
C ALA A 12 31.75 15.53 -32.32
N ALA A 13 31.45 15.03 -33.53
CA ALA A 13 30.18 14.40 -33.85
C ALA A 13 29.90 13.14 -33.02
N THR A 14 30.91 12.30 -32.78
CA THR A 14 30.75 11.07 -31.99
C THR A 14 30.57 11.36 -30.50
N ARG A 15 31.10 12.48 -30.00
CA ARG A 15 30.80 12.97 -28.64
C ARG A 15 29.35 13.42 -28.51
N THR A 16 28.82 14.16 -29.48
CA THR A 16 27.41 14.60 -29.46
C THR A 16 26.45 13.40 -29.47
N VAL A 17 26.72 12.39 -30.31
CA VAL A 17 25.92 11.16 -30.34
C VAL A 17 26.01 10.40 -29.02
N ALA A 18 27.20 10.31 -28.41
CA ALA A 18 27.35 9.69 -27.11
C ALA A 18 26.57 10.42 -26.02
N ILE A 19 26.57 11.76 -26.00
CA ILE A 19 25.81 12.57 -25.04
C ILE A 19 24.30 12.33 -25.20
N ILE A 20 23.80 12.32 -26.43
CA ILE A 20 22.38 12.05 -26.73
C ILE A 20 22.01 10.63 -26.28
N TRP A 21 22.87 9.65 -26.54
CA TRP A 21 22.66 8.27 -26.09
C TRP A 21 22.63 8.14 -24.57
N TRP A 22 23.58 8.78 -23.89
CA TRP A 22 23.62 8.81 -22.42
C TRP A 22 22.37 9.48 -21.85
N LEU A 23 21.93 10.60 -22.42
CA LEU A 23 20.71 11.29 -22.02
C LEU A 23 19.47 10.42 -22.22
N PHE A 24 19.35 9.77 -23.38
CA PHE A 24 18.26 8.84 -23.67
C PHE A 24 18.19 7.71 -22.65
N THR A 25 19.34 7.10 -22.35
CA THR A 25 19.45 6.00 -21.37
C THR A 25 19.06 6.48 -19.96
N LEU A 26 19.51 7.67 -19.55
CA LEU A 26 19.14 8.28 -18.27
C LEU A 26 17.65 8.57 -18.16
N ILE A 27 17.02 9.07 -19.21
CA ILE A 27 15.58 9.36 -19.23
C ILE A 27 14.77 8.07 -19.06
N ILE A 28 15.15 6.99 -19.76
CA ILE A 28 14.49 5.69 -19.62
C ILE A 28 14.67 5.14 -18.21
N PHE A 29 15.90 5.12 -17.69
CA PHE A 29 16.19 4.60 -16.36
C PHE A 29 15.47 5.41 -15.26
N SER A 30 15.45 6.73 -15.40
CA SER A 30 14.73 7.64 -14.50
C SER A 30 13.22 7.40 -14.55
N SER A 31 12.64 7.24 -15.75
CA SER A 31 11.21 6.98 -15.92
C SER A 31 10.80 5.63 -15.32
N TYR A 32 11.62 4.60 -15.53
CA TYR A 32 11.41 3.29 -14.91
C TYR A 32 11.50 3.38 -13.38
N THR A 33 12.51 4.07 -12.85
CA THR A 33 12.68 4.29 -11.41
C THR A 33 11.51 5.08 -10.82
N ALA A 34 10.99 6.09 -11.53
CA ALA A 34 9.85 6.88 -11.10
C ALA A 34 8.55 6.08 -11.09
N GLN A 35 8.29 5.27 -12.13
CA GLN A 35 7.11 4.39 -12.20
C GLN A 35 7.18 3.30 -11.12
N LEU A 36 8.36 2.74 -10.87
CA LEU A 36 8.58 1.79 -9.79
C LEU A 36 8.37 2.42 -8.41
N ALA A 37 8.94 3.60 -8.16
CA ALA A 37 8.77 4.32 -6.90
C ALA A 37 7.30 4.73 -6.67
N ALA A 38 6.60 5.16 -7.72
CA ALA A 38 5.17 5.44 -7.67
C ALA A 38 4.37 4.19 -7.29
N PHE A 39 4.71 3.02 -7.84
CA PHE A 39 4.07 1.76 -7.45
C PHE A 39 4.33 1.41 -5.98
N LEU A 40 5.59 1.44 -5.55
CA LEU A 40 6.00 1.12 -4.17
C LEU A 40 5.40 2.06 -3.12
N THR A 41 5.13 3.31 -3.50
CA THR A 41 4.52 4.32 -2.61
C THR A 41 2.99 4.28 -2.66
N ALA A 42 2.39 3.94 -3.80
CA ALA A 42 0.95 3.78 -3.95
C ALA A 42 0.40 2.61 -3.11
N GLU A 43 1.14 1.49 -2.99
CA GLU A 43 0.73 0.38 -2.11
C GLU A 43 0.71 0.76 -0.62
N ARG A 44 1.37 1.86 -0.22
CA ARG A 44 1.41 2.32 1.19
C ARG A 44 0.42 3.43 1.56
N MET A 45 -0.31 3.99 0.60
CA MET A 45 -1.24 5.11 0.85
C MET A 45 -2.73 4.76 0.72
N SER A 46 -3.09 3.49 0.56
CA SER A 46 -4.46 3.07 0.89
C SER A 46 -4.46 2.60 2.34
N SER A 47 -5.02 3.40 3.25
CA SER A 47 -5.50 2.83 4.51
C SER A 47 -6.54 1.79 4.10
N PRO A 48 -6.36 0.49 4.39
CA PRO A 48 -7.29 -0.55 3.95
C PRO A 48 -8.68 -0.39 4.58
N LEU A 49 -8.83 0.54 5.53
CA LEU A 49 -10.04 0.81 6.29
C LEU A 49 -10.17 2.34 6.46
N GLU A 50 -11.20 2.96 5.91
CA GLU A 50 -11.55 4.36 6.17
C GLU A 50 -12.72 4.49 7.15
N SER A 51 -13.58 3.47 7.25
CA SER A 51 -14.78 3.50 8.08
C SER A 51 -15.10 2.17 8.77
N ALA A 52 -15.92 2.24 9.83
CA ALA A 52 -16.52 1.07 10.48
C ALA A 52 -17.37 0.23 9.50
N ALA A 53 -17.90 0.85 8.44
CA ALA A 53 -18.59 0.14 7.37
C ALA A 53 -17.64 -0.76 6.56
N ASP A 54 -16.41 -0.31 6.32
CA ASP A 54 -15.41 -1.10 5.59
C ASP A 54 -15.00 -2.33 6.39
N LEU A 55 -14.90 -2.18 7.73
CA LEU A 55 -14.65 -3.28 8.65
C LEU A 55 -15.71 -4.39 8.55
N VAL A 56 -16.99 -4.02 8.42
CA VAL A 56 -18.11 -4.98 8.29
C VAL A 56 -18.12 -5.68 6.95
N ASN A 57 -17.72 -4.99 5.89
CA ASN A 57 -17.76 -5.51 4.52
C ASN A 57 -16.59 -6.44 4.22
N GLN A 58 -15.47 -6.33 4.95
CA GLN A 58 -14.30 -7.19 4.79
C GLN A 58 -14.24 -8.30 5.85
N GLN A 59 -13.87 -9.52 5.45
CA GLN A 59 -13.72 -10.67 6.36
C GLN A 59 -12.27 -11.01 6.68
N LYS A 60 -11.30 -10.20 6.22
CA LYS A 60 -9.86 -10.49 6.33
C LYS A 60 -9.30 -10.13 7.70
N ILE A 61 -9.75 -9.02 8.28
CA ILE A 61 -9.31 -8.52 9.58
C ILE A 61 -10.44 -8.78 10.58
N LYS A 62 -10.15 -9.62 11.58
CA LYS A 62 -11.07 -9.88 12.70
C LYS A 62 -11.08 -8.68 13.64
N PHE A 63 -12.25 -8.35 14.16
CA PHE A 63 -12.45 -7.28 15.13
C PHE A 63 -13.35 -7.78 16.26
N GLY A 64 -13.18 -7.22 17.46
CA GLY A 64 -13.91 -7.61 18.66
C GLY A 64 -13.73 -6.57 19.76
N THR A 65 -14.35 -6.82 20.90
CA THR A 65 -14.34 -5.93 22.07
C THR A 65 -13.89 -6.65 23.33
N LEU A 66 -13.54 -5.90 24.37
CA LEU A 66 -13.32 -6.48 25.69
C LEU A 66 -14.59 -7.20 26.19
N LYS A 67 -14.42 -8.41 26.71
CA LYS A 67 -15.50 -9.21 27.31
C LYS A 67 -16.06 -8.51 28.54
N ASN A 68 -17.39 -8.47 28.66
CA ASN A 68 -18.13 -7.80 29.74
C ASN A 68 -17.86 -6.28 29.86
N GLY A 69 -17.32 -5.64 28.81
CA GLY A 69 -17.12 -4.20 28.77
C GLY A 69 -18.39 -3.44 28.32
N SER A 70 -18.45 -2.14 28.63
CA SER A 70 -19.53 -1.25 28.15
C SER A 70 -19.63 -1.20 26.63
N THR A 71 -18.51 -1.31 25.93
CA THR A 71 -18.46 -1.36 24.46
C THR A 71 -19.12 -2.63 23.90
N MET A 72 -19.03 -3.76 24.61
CA MET A 72 -19.70 -5.00 24.23
C MET A 72 -21.22 -4.86 24.37
N ALA A 73 -21.67 -4.31 25.50
CA ALA A 73 -23.10 -4.00 25.71
C ALA A 73 -23.62 -3.00 24.69
N PHE A 74 -22.82 -1.98 24.34
CA PHE A 74 -23.17 -1.01 23.30
C PHE A 74 -23.45 -1.67 21.95
N PHE A 75 -22.58 -2.58 21.47
CA PHE A 75 -22.82 -3.27 20.20
C PHE A 75 -23.97 -4.26 20.26
N ARG A 76 -24.21 -4.89 21.41
CA ARG A 76 -25.33 -5.80 21.63
C ARG A 76 -26.69 -5.10 21.64
N ASP A 77 -26.77 -3.94 22.29
CA ASP A 77 -28.01 -3.18 22.50
C ASP A 77 -28.20 -2.06 21.46
N SER A 78 -27.29 -1.93 20.50
CA SER A 78 -27.36 -0.90 19.46
C SER A 78 -28.55 -1.11 18.54
N GLN A 79 -29.32 -0.05 18.26
CA GLN A 79 -30.41 -0.07 17.28
C GLN A 79 -29.96 0.41 15.88
N ILE A 80 -28.67 0.64 15.69
CA ILE A 80 -28.13 1.12 14.41
C ILE A 80 -27.75 -0.10 13.57
N PRO A 81 -28.30 -0.26 12.34
CA PRO A 81 -28.11 -1.47 11.53
C PRO A 81 -26.66 -1.87 11.26
N ILE A 82 -25.74 -0.90 11.16
CA ILE A 82 -24.31 -1.18 10.97
C ILE A 82 -23.70 -1.85 12.20
N TYR A 83 -24.10 -1.42 13.40
CA TYR A 83 -23.58 -1.93 14.67
C TYR A 83 -24.21 -3.28 15.05
N GLU A 84 -25.49 -3.50 14.73
CA GLU A 84 -26.12 -4.82 14.82
C GLU A 84 -25.39 -5.84 13.93
N ARG A 85 -25.04 -5.44 12.71
CA ARG A 85 -24.28 -6.29 11.79
C ARG A 85 -22.86 -6.55 12.30
N MET A 86 -22.20 -5.55 12.90
CA MET A 86 -20.91 -5.75 13.58
C MET A 86 -21.02 -6.77 14.70
N TRP A 87 -22.06 -6.69 15.54
CA TRP A 87 -22.30 -7.63 16.62
C TRP A 87 -22.49 -9.07 16.11
N SER A 88 -23.33 -9.25 15.08
CA SER A 88 -23.55 -10.56 14.46
C SER A 88 -22.27 -11.17 13.90
N ILE A 89 -21.39 -10.35 13.30
CA ILE A 89 -20.07 -10.80 12.86
C ILE A 89 -19.22 -11.21 14.07
N MET A 90 -19.11 -10.38 15.11
CA MET A 90 -18.31 -10.71 16.31
C MET A 90 -18.78 -12.01 16.98
N GLU A 91 -20.09 -12.24 17.05
CA GLU A 91 -20.70 -13.43 17.66
C GLU A 91 -20.48 -14.70 16.82
N SER A 92 -20.48 -14.59 15.49
CA SER A 92 -20.26 -15.71 14.57
C SER A 92 -18.79 -16.15 14.42
N GLN A 93 -17.83 -15.37 14.93
CA GLN A 93 -16.40 -15.66 14.78
C GLN A 93 -15.91 -16.72 15.77
N SER A 94 -15.18 -17.71 15.25
CA SER A 94 -14.45 -18.72 16.03
C SER A 94 -12.96 -18.70 15.62
N PRO A 95 -11.98 -18.63 16.55
CA PRO A 95 -12.08 -18.48 18.00
C PRO A 95 -12.63 -17.10 18.43
N THR A 96 -13.12 -17.01 19.67
CA THR A 96 -13.78 -15.83 20.23
C THR A 96 -12.92 -14.58 20.10
N VAL A 97 -13.48 -13.52 19.49
CA VAL A 97 -12.83 -12.21 19.32
C VAL A 97 -12.98 -11.30 20.56
N PHE A 98 -13.78 -11.75 21.53
CA PHE A 98 -13.92 -11.09 22.83
C PHE A 98 -12.78 -11.49 23.74
N VAL A 99 -11.99 -10.50 24.16
CA VAL A 99 -10.79 -10.67 25.01
C VAL A 99 -11.09 -10.26 26.44
#